data_AF-E4NS30-F1
#
_entry.id   AF-E4NS30-F1
#
_cell.length_a   1.000
_cell.length_b   1.000
_cell.length_c   1.000
_cell.angle_alpha   90.00
_cell.angle_beta   90.00
_cell.angle_gamma   90.00
#
_symmetry.space_group_name_H-M   'P 1'
#
loop_
_entity.id
_entity.type
_entity.pdbx_description
1 polymer ?
#
loop_
_entity_poly.entity_id
_entity_poly.type
_entity_poly.pdbx_seq_one_letter_code
_entity_poly.pdbx_strand_id
1 'polypeptide(L)'
;MQTRRTLLVDAFATEPLSGNAAGVVPDGDLTESQMQSVASELAVSETAFVQSSGSADRRLRFFTPTREIDLCGHATIATHAHLYRDGVIDAGTHTVETNVGVLDVEVEADGIVWMTQESPTVESVDLDYARLGEALGIDPAAFRDVGEAVPPAVASTGLPFLVVPVNFLEHLGNADPDFTAVEKLTDEYDVAGLYVFTFDALEADTTLHARMFAPGIGIPEDPVTGTASGACGAYLRHVDAFDGELPEKMVFEQGHFLDRPGRVHVRVGTEVRVGGFAVTALDGSLSVPPAPDDDILEA
;
A
#
# COMPACT_ATOMS: atom_id res chain seq x y z
N MET A 1 6.91 28.48 -17.86
CA MET A 1 6.49 27.61 -16.74
C MET A 1 5.02 27.33 -16.92
N GLN A 2 4.64 26.06 -16.85
CA GLN A 2 3.24 25.65 -16.94
C GLN A 2 2.73 25.33 -15.54
N THR A 3 1.46 25.63 -15.27
CA THR A 3 0.82 25.25 -14.00
C THR A 3 0.07 23.94 -14.20
N ARG A 4 0.14 23.06 -13.19
CA ARG A 4 -0.63 21.80 -13.16
C ARG A 4 -1.43 21.73 -11.86
N ARG A 5 -2.68 21.27 -11.93
CA ARG A 5 -3.43 20.92 -10.73
C ARG A 5 -2.70 19.75 -10.07
N THR A 6 -2.53 19.82 -8.77
CA THR A 6 -1.74 18.86 -8.01
C THR A 6 -2.38 18.68 -6.65
N LEU A 7 -2.61 17.43 -6.28
CA LEU A 7 -3.33 17.06 -5.08
C LEU A 7 -2.51 16.16 -4.18
N LEU A 8 -2.78 16.24 -2.89
CA LEU A 8 -2.44 15.18 -1.93
C LEU A 8 -3.73 14.46 -1.56
N VAL A 9 -3.77 13.17 -1.83
CA VAL A 9 -4.93 12.31 -1.62
C VAL A 9 -4.51 11.14 -0.74
N ASP A 10 -5.11 11.07 0.43
CA ASP A 10 -4.90 10.03 1.42
C ASP A 10 -5.70 8.79 1.03
N ALA A 11 -5.04 7.73 0.57
CA ALA A 11 -5.63 6.43 0.31
C ALA A 11 -5.89 5.64 1.60
N PHE A 12 -6.88 4.74 1.55
CA PHE A 12 -7.33 3.94 2.69
C PHE A 12 -7.81 4.78 3.89
N ALA A 13 -8.27 5.99 3.61
CA ALA A 13 -8.66 6.99 4.59
C ALA A 13 -10.14 7.38 4.45
N THR A 14 -10.75 7.72 5.57
CA THR A 14 -12.09 8.36 5.62
C THR A 14 -12.03 9.80 6.13
N GLU A 15 -10.89 10.22 6.68
CA GLU A 15 -10.61 11.59 7.11
C GLU A 15 -9.32 12.11 6.46
N PRO A 16 -9.20 13.42 6.17
CA PRO A 16 -7.95 14.01 5.70
C PRO A 16 -6.81 13.82 6.71
N LEU A 17 -5.57 13.80 6.21
CA LEU A 17 -4.34 13.65 6.97
C LEU A 17 -4.19 12.28 7.66
N SER A 18 -4.89 11.27 7.17
CA SER A 18 -4.85 9.88 7.64
C SER A 18 -4.47 8.92 6.51
N GLY A 19 -4.43 7.60 6.74
CA GLY A 19 -4.09 6.64 5.69
C GLY A 19 -2.73 6.86 5.01
N ASN A 20 -2.60 6.44 3.74
CA ASN A 20 -1.37 6.57 2.96
C ASN A 20 -1.46 7.67 1.89
N ALA A 21 -0.64 8.72 2.01
CA ALA A 21 -0.72 9.89 1.16
C ALA A 21 -0.08 9.64 -0.22
N ALA A 22 -0.86 9.86 -1.28
CA ALA A 22 -0.37 9.88 -2.66
C ALA A 22 -0.48 11.29 -3.27
N GLY A 23 0.51 11.64 -4.07
CA GLY A 23 0.41 12.76 -4.99
C GLY A 23 -0.46 12.36 -6.18
N VAL A 24 -1.37 13.23 -6.61
CA VAL A 24 -2.18 13.01 -7.82
C VAL A 24 -2.09 14.23 -8.72
N VAL A 25 -1.74 14.02 -9.98
CA VAL A 25 -1.71 15.03 -11.05
C VAL A 25 -2.68 14.61 -12.14
N PRO A 26 -3.94 15.11 -12.13
CA PRO A 26 -4.99 14.70 -13.07
C PRO A 26 -4.70 15.04 -14.54
N ASP A 27 -3.90 16.08 -14.79
CA ASP A 27 -3.45 16.49 -16.13
C ASP A 27 -1.94 16.21 -16.27
N GLY A 28 -1.57 14.93 -16.20
CA GLY A 28 -0.20 14.43 -16.09
C GLY A 28 0.58 14.35 -17.40
N ASP A 29 0.12 14.98 -18.49
CA ASP A 29 0.86 15.05 -19.75
C ASP A 29 2.07 16.00 -19.60
N LEU A 30 3.15 15.42 -19.07
CA LEU A 30 4.44 16.03 -18.74
C LEU A 30 5.57 15.13 -19.25
N THR A 31 6.77 15.68 -19.44
CA THR A 31 7.96 14.86 -19.69
C THR A 31 8.33 14.08 -18.44
N GLU A 32 9.08 12.99 -18.60
CA GLU A 32 9.57 12.18 -17.47
C GLU A 32 10.37 13.00 -16.46
N SER A 33 11.28 13.85 -16.94
CA SER A 33 12.06 14.76 -16.09
C SER A 33 11.19 15.74 -15.30
N GLN A 34 10.09 16.23 -15.90
CA GLN A 34 9.13 17.08 -15.21
C GLN A 34 8.34 16.29 -14.16
N MET A 35 7.86 15.09 -14.49
CA MET A 35 7.15 14.22 -13.54
C MET A 35 8.02 13.89 -12.33
N GLN A 36 9.29 13.52 -12.57
CA GLN A 36 10.26 13.26 -11.51
C GLN A 36 10.49 14.50 -10.63
N SER A 37 10.60 15.69 -11.23
CA SER A 37 10.77 16.95 -10.49
C SER A 37 9.55 17.27 -9.62
N VAL A 38 8.34 17.05 -10.15
CA VAL A 38 7.09 17.23 -9.40
C VAL A 38 6.99 16.24 -8.25
N ALA A 39 7.27 14.96 -8.47
CA ALA A 39 7.24 13.94 -7.42
C ALA A 39 8.28 14.21 -6.32
N SER A 40 9.47 14.69 -6.70
CA SER A 40 10.53 15.11 -5.78
C SER A 40 10.09 16.30 -4.91
N GLU A 41 9.43 17.31 -5.49
CA GLU A 41 8.93 18.48 -4.77
C GLU A 41 7.78 18.15 -3.80
N LEU A 42 6.87 17.25 -4.20
CA LEU A 42 5.77 16.81 -3.32
C LEU A 42 6.25 15.96 -2.15
N ALA A 43 7.35 15.24 -2.32
CA ALA A 43 8.03 14.46 -1.27
C ALA A 43 7.12 13.49 -0.50
N VAL A 44 6.08 12.97 -1.14
CA VAL A 44 5.26 11.85 -0.67
C VAL A 44 5.80 10.53 -1.20
N SER A 45 5.29 9.39 -0.71
CA SER A 45 5.81 8.08 -1.10
C SER A 45 5.76 7.89 -2.63
N GLU A 46 4.61 8.18 -3.24
CA GLU A 46 4.41 8.12 -4.67
C GLU A 46 3.48 9.23 -5.19
N THR A 47 3.75 9.69 -6.41
CA THR A 47 2.89 10.59 -7.17
C THR A 47 2.42 9.90 -8.45
N ALA A 48 1.10 9.84 -8.63
CA ALA A 48 0.46 9.34 -9.85
C ALA A 48 0.17 10.48 -10.83
N PHE A 49 0.56 10.26 -12.09
CA PHE A 49 0.29 11.17 -13.20
C PHE A 49 -0.74 10.53 -14.12
N VAL A 50 -1.89 11.18 -14.27
CA VAL A 50 -2.98 10.72 -15.14
C VAL A 50 -2.74 11.22 -16.55
N GLN A 51 -2.71 10.29 -17.51
CA GLN A 51 -2.45 10.55 -18.92
C GLN A 51 -3.54 9.92 -19.78
N SER A 52 -3.66 10.41 -21.02
CA SER A 52 -4.49 9.74 -22.01
C SER A 52 -3.89 8.39 -22.41
N SER A 53 -4.71 7.36 -22.60
CA SER A 53 -4.28 6.06 -23.11
C SER A 53 -4.94 5.76 -24.46
N GLY A 54 -4.23 5.00 -25.30
CA GLY A 54 -4.78 4.44 -26.54
C GLY A 54 -5.33 3.02 -26.39
N SER A 55 -5.13 2.38 -25.23
CA SER A 55 -5.44 0.97 -24.97
C SER A 55 -6.30 0.74 -23.73
N ALA A 56 -6.54 1.79 -22.92
CA ALA A 56 -7.35 1.78 -21.71
C ALA A 56 -8.09 3.14 -21.56
N ASP A 57 -8.93 3.28 -20.53
CA ASP A 57 -9.63 4.54 -20.25
C ASP A 57 -8.67 5.66 -19.84
N ARG A 58 -7.53 5.31 -19.25
CA ARG A 58 -6.44 6.22 -18.88
C ARG A 58 -5.12 5.47 -18.72
N ARG A 59 -4.02 6.21 -18.72
CA ARG A 59 -2.69 5.71 -18.33
C ARG A 59 -2.26 6.35 -17.02
N LEU A 60 -1.68 5.56 -16.13
CA LEU A 60 -1.02 6.05 -14.92
C LEU A 60 0.47 5.77 -14.98
N ARG A 61 1.27 6.80 -14.69
CA ARG A 61 2.70 6.66 -14.36
C ARG A 61 2.90 7.03 -12.90
N PHE A 62 3.79 6.32 -12.21
CA PHE A 62 4.01 6.48 -10.78
C PHE A 62 5.46 6.84 -10.51
N PHE A 63 5.69 7.88 -9.73
CA PHE A 63 7.03 8.32 -9.37
C PHE A 63 7.15 8.41 -7.86
N THR A 64 8.19 7.79 -7.32
CA THR A 64 8.71 8.16 -6.01
C THR A 64 9.49 9.48 -6.14
N PRO A 65 9.94 10.10 -5.03
CA PRO A 65 10.80 11.27 -5.10
C PRO A 65 12.10 11.09 -5.88
N THR A 66 12.51 9.84 -6.15
CA THR A 66 13.82 9.51 -6.72
C THR A 66 13.76 8.75 -8.05
N ARG A 67 12.68 8.04 -8.37
CA ARG A 67 12.55 7.26 -9.60
C ARG A 67 11.09 6.99 -9.99
N GLU A 68 10.89 6.60 -11.24
CA GLU A 68 9.64 5.94 -11.66
C GLU A 68 9.56 4.51 -11.08
N ILE A 69 8.34 4.07 -10.81
CA ILE A 69 8.01 2.68 -10.49
C ILE A 69 6.84 2.21 -11.36
N ASP A 70 6.77 0.90 -11.60
CA ASP A 70 5.89 0.36 -12.62
C ASP A 70 4.40 0.32 -12.23
N LEU A 71 4.13 0.23 -10.92
CA LEU A 71 2.79 0.15 -10.35
C LEU A 71 2.79 0.63 -8.89
N CYS A 72 1.74 1.35 -8.48
CA CYS A 72 1.48 1.65 -7.07
C CYS A 72 -0.01 1.51 -6.74
N GLY A 73 -0.34 0.60 -5.83
CA GLY A 73 -1.73 0.30 -5.47
C GLY A 73 -2.46 1.45 -4.78
N HIS A 74 -1.87 2.04 -3.74
CA HIS A 74 -2.54 3.11 -2.98
C HIS A 74 -2.67 4.39 -3.83
N ALA A 75 -1.68 4.72 -4.66
CA ALA A 75 -1.76 5.86 -5.58
C ALA A 75 -2.82 5.64 -6.67
N THR A 76 -3.01 4.40 -7.13
CA THR A 76 -4.12 4.02 -8.03
C THR A 76 -5.48 4.23 -7.35
N ILE A 77 -5.64 3.77 -6.10
CA ILE A 77 -6.86 3.96 -5.30
C ILE A 77 -7.15 5.45 -5.08
N ALA A 78 -6.15 6.21 -4.62
CA ALA A 78 -6.23 7.65 -4.43
C ALA A 78 -6.67 8.38 -5.71
N THR A 79 -6.06 8.03 -6.85
CA THR A 79 -6.37 8.64 -8.14
C THR A 79 -7.81 8.39 -8.55
N HIS A 80 -8.28 7.14 -8.52
CA HIS A 80 -9.63 6.79 -8.94
C HIS A 80 -10.70 7.34 -7.99
N ALA A 81 -10.44 7.32 -6.69
CA ALA A 81 -11.34 7.91 -5.71
C ALA A 81 -11.47 9.42 -5.91
N HIS A 82 -10.37 10.11 -6.20
CA HIS A 82 -10.40 11.54 -6.52
C HIS A 82 -11.16 11.81 -7.82
N LEU A 83 -10.83 11.11 -8.92
CA LEU A 83 -11.51 11.27 -10.21
C LEU A 83 -13.03 11.03 -10.10
N TYR A 84 -13.45 10.05 -9.30
CA TYR A 84 -14.86 9.77 -9.05
C TYR A 84 -15.54 10.93 -8.31
N ARG A 85 -14.91 11.44 -7.25
CA ARG A 85 -15.45 12.57 -6.47
C ARG A 85 -15.46 13.89 -7.24
N ASP A 86 -14.50 14.09 -8.12
CA ASP A 86 -14.39 15.28 -8.99
C ASP A 86 -15.38 15.19 -10.18
N GLY A 87 -16.13 14.08 -10.31
CA GLY A 87 -17.13 13.87 -11.36
C GLY A 87 -16.54 13.59 -12.74
N VAL A 88 -15.25 13.22 -12.80
CA VAL A 88 -14.55 12.89 -14.04
C VAL A 88 -14.91 11.47 -14.50
N ILE A 89 -15.20 10.57 -13.56
CA ILE A 89 -15.58 9.19 -13.83
C ILE A 89 -16.82 8.80 -13.01
N ASP A 90 -17.63 7.90 -13.55
CA ASP A 90 -18.76 7.30 -12.83
C ASP A 90 -18.35 6.06 -12.04
N ALA A 91 -19.25 5.55 -11.19
CA ALA A 91 -19.08 4.23 -10.58
C ALA A 91 -19.10 3.12 -11.65
N GLY A 92 -18.33 2.06 -11.43
CA GLY A 92 -18.14 0.96 -12.38
C GLY A 92 -16.69 0.53 -12.51
N THR A 93 -16.43 -0.36 -13.47
CA THR A 93 -15.09 -0.83 -13.80
C THR A 93 -14.42 0.11 -14.81
N HIS A 94 -13.19 0.51 -14.50
CA HIS A 94 -12.33 1.36 -15.34
C HIS A 94 -11.04 0.62 -15.64
N THR A 95 -10.59 0.71 -16.88
CA THR A 95 -9.31 0.16 -17.31
C THR A 95 -8.21 1.20 -17.17
N VAL A 96 -7.06 0.79 -16.63
CA VAL A 96 -5.89 1.65 -16.45
C VAL A 96 -4.64 1.01 -17.03
N GLU A 97 -4.01 1.70 -17.97
CA GLU A 97 -2.71 1.32 -18.51
C GLU A 97 -1.59 1.75 -17.54
N THR A 98 -0.69 0.82 -17.23
CA THR A 98 0.51 1.02 -16.40
C THR A 98 1.73 0.40 -17.11
N ASN A 99 2.91 0.45 -16.49
CA ASN A 99 4.10 -0.21 -17.07
C ASN A 99 4.02 -1.74 -16.99
N VAL A 100 3.18 -2.30 -16.13
CA VAL A 100 2.96 -3.75 -16.03
C VAL A 100 1.81 -4.25 -16.93
N GLY A 101 1.12 -3.35 -17.63
CA GLY A 101 -0.01 -3.67 -18.50
C GLY A 101 -1.30 -2.94 -18.14
N VAL A 102 -2.41 -3.38 -18.71
CA VAL A 102 -3.75 -2.83 -18.43
C VAL A 102 -4.37 -3.58 -17.25
N LEU A 103 -4.84 -2.83 -16.26
CA LEU A 103 -5.47 -3.34 -15.05
C LEU A 103 -6.91 -2.85 -14.94
N ASP A 104 -7.76 -3.63 -14.29
CA ASP A 104 -9.12 -3.24 -13.95
C ASP A 104 -9.18 -2.63 -12.54
N VAL A 105 -9.82 -1.48 -12.43
CA VAL A 105 -10.10 -0.78 -11.18
C VAL A 105 -11.60 -0.57 -11.07
N GLU A 106 -12.21 -1.10 -10.02
CA GLU A 106 -13.65 -0.95 -9.79
C GLU A 106 -13.89 0.17 -8.78
N VAL A 107 -14.79 1.10 -9.11
CA VAL A 107 -15.26 2.14 -8.20
C VAL A 107 -16.71 1.83 -7.83
N GLU A 108 -16.97 1.51 -6.58
CA GLU A 108 -18.32 1.30 -6.06
C GLU A 108 -19.07 2.63 -5.91
N ALA A 109 -20.40 2.60 -5.90
CA ALA A 109 -21.25 3.80 -5.83
C ALA A 109 -21.14 4.57 -4.49
N ASP A 110 -20.60 3.94 -3.46
CA ASP A 110 -20.29 4.59 -2.18
C ASP A 110 -18.88 5.24 -2.17
N GLY A 111 -18.08 5.03 -3.22
CA GLY A 111 -16.74 5.56 -3.40
C GLY A 111 -15.61 4.64 -2.94
N ILE A 112 -15.87 3.38 -2.58
CA ILE A 112 -14.80 2.40 -2.38
C ILE A 112 -14.16 2.09 -3.74
N VAL A 113 -12.84 2.18 -3.82
CA VAL A 113 -12.08 1.75 -4.99
C VAL A 113 -11.45 0.40 -4.71
N TRP A 114 -11.60 -0.54 -5.63
CA TRP A 114 -11.05 -1.88 -5.58
C TRP A 114 -10.06 -2.12 -6.72
N MET A 115 -8.98 -2.80 -6.38
CA MET A 115 -7.95 -3.22 -7.32
C MET A 115 -7.65 -4.71 -7.11
N THR A 116 -7.62 -5.46 -8.21
CA THR A 116 -7.18 -6.86 -8.19
C THR A 116 -5.66 -6.92 -8.04
N GLN A 117 -5.18 -7.81 -7.18
CA GLN A 117 -3.75 -8.05 -6.96
C GLN A 117 -3.26 -9.22 -7.82
N GLU A 118 -1.95 -9.45 -7.88
CA GLU A 118 -1.42 -10.63 -8.55
C GLU A 118 -1.86 -11.92 -7.82
N SER A 119 -1.75 -13.04 -8.53
CA SER A 119 -2.05 -14.36 -7.95
C SER A 119 -1.18 -14.59 -6.72
N PRO A 120 -1.78 -14.95 -5.57
CA PRO A 120 -1.04 -15.02 -4.33
C PRO A 120 -0.09 -16.22 -4.29
N THR A 121 1.07 -16.03 -3.65
CA THR A 121 1.92 -17.12 -3.16
C THR A 121 1.98 -17.05 -1.64
N VAL A 122 1.98 -18.21 -0.98
CA VAL A 122 2.12 -18.32 0.47
C VAL A 122 3.01 -19.52 0.77
N GLU A 123 4.06 -19.30 1.54
CA GLU A 123 4.99 -20.33 2.00
C GLU A 123 5.20 -20.17 3.51
N SER A 124 4.76 -21.16 4.29
CA SER A 124 5.00 -21.18 5.74
C SER A 124 6.51 -21.26 6.01
N VAL A 125 6.98 -20.51 7.01
CA VAL A 125 8.40 -20.47 7.37
C VAL A 125 8.60 -20.85 8.84
N ASP A 126 9.75 -21.45 9.12
CA ASP A 126 10.22 -21.63 10.49
C ASP A 126 11.01 -20.37 10.88
N LEU A 127 10.41 -19.56 11.74
CA LEU A 127 10.96 -18.27 12.17
C LEU A 127 11.40 -18.37 13.63
N ASP A 128 12.65 -18.03 13.90
CA ASP A 128 13.14 -17.96 15.28
C ASP A 128 12.51 -16.76 16.00
N TYR A 129 11.50 -17.04 16.83
CA TYR A 129 10.81 -16.01 17.60
C TYR A 129 11.70 -15.27 18.60
N ALA A 130 12.81 -15.86 19.05
CA ALA A 130 13.76 -15.13 19.89
C ALA A 130 14.41 -13.99 19.11
N ARG A 131 14.90 -14.30 17.90
CA ARG A 131 15.49 -13.32 16.99
C ARG A 131 14.45 -12.29 16.50
N LEU A 132 13.24 -12.72 16.18
CA LEU A 132 12.16 -11.80 15.81
C LEU A 132 11.83 -10.85 16.96
N GLY A 133 11.71 -11.37 18.19
CA GLY A 133 11.44 -10.57 19.38
C GLY A 133 12.53 -9.55 19.67
N GLU A 134 13.81 -9.93 19.50
CA GLU A 134 14.93 -8.98 19.57
C GLU A 134 14.84 -7.89 18.49
N ALA A 135 14.45 -8.25 17.26
CA ALA A 135 14.32 -7.29 16.16
C ALA A 135 13.13 -6.32 16.33
N LEU A 136 12.06 -6.73 16.99
CA LEU A 136 10.83 -5.94 17.16
C LEU A 136 10.68 -5.31 18.56
N GLY A 137 11.52 -5.67 19.52
CA GLY A 137 11.34 -5.28 20.92
C GLY A 137 10.10 -5.94 21.57
N ILE A 138 9.70 -7.13 21.10
CA ILE A 138 8.52 -7.86 21.57
C ILE A 138 8.95 -9.16 22.25
N ASP A 139 8.28 -9.56 23.34
CA ASP A 139 8.54 -10.85 23.99
C ASP A 139 8.27 -12.01 23.00
N PRO A 140 9.24 -12.92 22.78
CA PRO A 140 9.05 -14.11 21.92
C PRO A 140 7.84 -14.99 22.26
N ALA A 141 7.32 -14.93 23.49
CA ALA A 141 6.08 -15.60 23.87
C ALA A 141 4.86 -15.05 23.12
N ALA A 142 4.86 -13.74 22.81
CA ALA A 142 3.76 -13.06 22.14
C ALA A 142 3.50 -13.61 20.72
N PHE A 143 4.55 -14.09 20.05
CA PHE A 143 4.43 -14.75 18.74
C PHE A 143 4.12 -16.24 18.88
N ARG A 144 4.69 -16.92 19.88
CA ARG A 144 4.48 -18.37 20.06
C ARG A 144 3.03 -18.74 20.32
N ASP A 145 2.36 -18.01 21.21
CA ASP A 145 0.99 -18.33 21.63
C ASP A 145 0.00 -18.32 20.46
N VAL A 146 0.16 -17.37 19.53
CA VAL A 146 -0.68 -17.27 18.33
C VAL A 146 -0.13 -18.10 17.16
N GLY A 147 1.20 -18.24 17.09
CA GLY A 147 1.93 -18.94 16.05
C GLY A 147 1.68 -20.45 15.99
N GLU A 148 1.23 -21.07 17.08
CA GLU A 148 0.83 -22.48 17.08
C GLU A 148 -0.41 -22.74 16.21
N ALA A 149 -1.35 -21.79 16.16
CA ALA A 149 -2.55 -21.88 15.34
C ALA A 149 -2.35 -21.21 13.97
N VAL A 150 -1.58 -20.13 13.92
CA VAL A 150 -1.43 -19.27 12.75
C VAL A 150 0.08 -19.04 12.53
N PRO A 151 0.81 -19.97 11.88
CA PRO A 151 2.27 -19.89 11.79
C PRO A 151 2.73 -18.78 10.82
N PRO A 152 3.90 -18.14 11.05
CA PRO A 152 4.46 -17.16 10.13
C PRO A 152 4.65 -17.71 8.72
N ALA A 153 4.53 -16.84 7.72
CA ALA A 153 4.71 -17.19 6.33
C ALA A 153 5.31 -16.04 5.53
N VAL A 154 6.01 -16.37 4.45
CA VAL A 154 6.22 -15.43 3.36
C VAL A 154 4.97 -15.46 2.49
N ALA A 155 4.35 -14.30 2.29
CA ALA A 155 3.17 -14.15 1.44
C ALA A 155 3.37 -13.01 0.45
N SER A 156 2.89 -13.19 -0.79
CA SER A 156 2.99 -12.19 -1.84
C SER A 156 1.71 -12.14 -2.66
N THR A 157 1.36 -10.94 -3.10
CA THR A 157 0.44 -10.70 -4.21
C THR A 157 1.07 -9.76 -5.25
N GLY A 158 2.38 -9.93 -5.46
CA GLY A 158 3.24 -9.15 -6.34
C GLY A 158 4.53 -8.68 -5.65
N LEU A 159 4.42 -8.29 -4.37
CA LEU A 159 5.56 -7.96 -3.50
C LEU A 159 5.53 -8.88 -2.27
N PRO A 160 6.59 -9.64 -1.98
CA PRO A 160 6.61 -10.57 -0.86
C PRO A 160 6.84 -9.87 0.48
N PHE A 161 6.14 -10.32 1.52
CA PHE A 161 6.26 -9.87 2.89
C PHE A 161 6.39 -11.07 3.83
N LEU A 162 7.17 -10.92 4.89
CA LEU A 162 7.13 -11.84 6.02
C LEU A 162 5.92 -11.46 6.88
N VAL A 163 4.87 -12.28 6.85
CA VAL A 163 3.61 -12.06 7.56
C VAL A 163 3.66 -12.79 8.89
N VAL A 164 3.49 -12.05 9.99
CA VAL A 164 3.71 -12.56 11.34
C VAL A 164 2.57 -12.16 12.29
N PRO A 165 1.86 -13.12 12.89
CA PRO A 165 0.90 -12.81 13.93
C PRO A 165 1.59 -12.58 15.27
N VAL A 166 1.05 -11.65 16.05
CA VAL A 166 1.40 -11.40 17.45
C VAL A 166 0.11 -11.38 18.28
N ASN A 167 0.16 -11.90 19.50
CA ASN A 167 -0.99 -11.82 20.41
C ASN A 167 -1.16 -10.38 20.93
N PHE A 168 -2.42 -9.94 21.03
CA PHE A 168 -2.85 -8.65 21.58
C PHE A 168 -2.31 -7.38 20.91
N LEU A 169 -3.13 -6.33 20.94
CA LEU A 169 -2.75 -5.02 20.41
C LEU A 169 -1.63 -4.38 21.22
N GLU A 170 -1.59 -4.65 22.53
CA GLU A 170 -0.57 -4.09 23.43
C GLU A 170 0.85 -4.45 23.00
N HIS A 171 1.11 -5.69 22.59
CA HIS A 171 2.45 -6.09 22.15
C HIS A 171 2.81 -5.45 20.80
N LEU A 172 1.88 -5.42 19.85
CA LEU A 172 2.10 -4.78 18.55
C LEU A 172 2.31 -3.26 18.69
N GLY A 173 1.54 -2.62 19.56
CA GLY A 173 1.62 -1.18 19.80
C GLY A 173 2.87 -0.75 20.53
N ASN A 174 3.42 -1.61 21.39
CA ASN A 174 4.68 -1.37 22.09
C ASN A 174 5.92 -1.81 21.28
N ALA A 175 5.77 -2.31 20.05
CA ALA A 175 6.92 -2.73 19.24
C ALA A 175 7.86 -1.55 18.98
N ASP A 176 9.15 -1.77 19.25
CA ASP A 176 10.26 -0.82 19.10
C ASP A 176 11.32 -1.47 18.20
N PRO A 177 11.15 -1.39 16.87
CA PRO A 177 11.95 -2.16 15.92
C PRO A 177 13.41 -1.67 15.84
N ASP A 178 14.36 -2.60 15.98
CA ASP A 178 15.72 -2.39 15.47
C ASP A 178 15.69 -2.56 13.95
N PHE A 179 15.62 -1.44 13.23
CA PHE A 179 15.53 -1.45 11.77
C PHE A 179 16.70 -2.15 11.08
N THR A 180 17.89 -2.19 11.69
CA THR A 180 19.02 -2.96 11.13
C THR A 180 18.80 -4.46 11.30
N ALA A 181 18.21 -4.88 12.41
CA ALA A 181 17.84 -6.28 12.62
C ALA A 181 16.68 -6.71 11.72
N VAL A 182 15.67 -5.84 11.54
CA VAL A 182 14.55 -6.06 10.61
C VAL A 182 15.06 -6.19 9.18
N GLU A 183 15.93 -5.29 8.72
CA GLU A 183 16.51 -5.35 7.36
C GLU A 183 17.24 -6.68 7.11
N LYS A 184 18.08 -7.11 8.06
CA LYS A 184 18.76 -8.42 7.96
C LYS A 184 17.79 -9.60 7.93
N LEU A 185 16.67 -9.50 8.64
CA LEU A 185 15.65 -10.53 8.63
C LEU A 185 14.94 -10.55 7.27
N THR A 186 14.54 -9.40 6.75
CA THR A 186 13.84 -9.32 5.46
C THR A 186 14.74 -9.75 4.30
N ASP A 187 16.04 -9.42 4.34
CA ASP A 187 17.03 -9.87 3.36
C ASP A 187 17.20 -11.39 3.34
N GLU A 188 17.18 -12.04 4.51
CA GLU A 188 17.33 -13.50 4.63
C GLU A 188 16.16 -14.26 4.00
N TYR A 189 14.94 -13.72 4.14
CA TYR A 189 13.73 -14.32 3.57
C TYR A 189 13.42 -13.81 2.16
N ASP A 190 14.25 -12.94 1.57
CA ASP A 190 14.04 -12.30 0.26
C ASP A 190 12.66 -11.61 0.16
N VAL A 191 12.31 -10.86 1.20
CA VAL A 191 11.03 -10.13 1.31
C VAL A 191 11.24 -8.62 1.37
N ALA A 192 10.25 -7.85 0.94
CA ALA A 192 10.32 -6.40 0.96
C ALA A 192 10.14 -5.79 2.36
N GLY A 193 9.45 -6.50 3.25
CA GLY A 193 9.11 -6.00 4.58
C GLY A 193 8.50 -7.05 5.49
N LEU A 194 8.36 -6.66 6.74
CA LEU A 194 7.74 -7.42 7.81
C LEU A 194 6.34 -6.85 8.10
N TYR A 195 5.32 -7.67 7.90
CA TYR A 195 3.92 -7.32 8.16
C TYR A 195 3.44 -8.03 9.43
N VAL A 196 3.48 -7.31 10.56
CA VAL A 196 3.13 -7.85 11.87
C VAL A 196 1.69 -7.49 12.19
N PHE A 197 0.87 -8.44 12.60
CA PHE A 197 -0.55 -8.20 12.84
C PHE A 197 -1.09 -8.93 14.07
N THR A 198 -2.23 -8.45 14.57
CA THR A 198 -2.99 -9.12 15.63
C THR A 198 -4.49 -9.09 15.32
N PHE A 199 -5.24 -10.10 15.76
CA PHE A 199 -6.70 -10.12 15.67
C PHE A 199 -7.37 -9.23 16.73
N ASP A 200 -6.60 -8.70 17.68
CA ASP A 200 -7.06 -7.73 18.68
C ASP A 200 -7.01 -6.31 18.07
N ALA A 201 -8.09 -5.91 17.41
CA ALA A 201 -8.18 -4.62 16.71
C ALA A 201 -8.88 -3.54 17.56
N LEU A 202 -8.62 -2.27 17.23
CA LEU A 202 -9.21 -1.11 17.92
C LEU A 202 -10.71 -0.98 17.64
N GLU A 203 -11.10 -1.19 16.39
CA GLU A 203 -12.48 -1.02 15.93
C GLU A 203 -13.22 -2.36 15.89
N ALA A 204 -14.50 -2.36 16.28
CA ALA A 204 -15.27 -3.59 16.39
C ALA A 204 -15.59 -4.24 15.03
N ASP A 205 -15.51 -3.49 13.93
CA ASP A 205 -15.77 -3.94 12.57
C ASP A 205 -14.49 -4.24 11.77
N THR A 206 -13.33 -4.23 12.43
CA THR A 206 -12.04 -4.60 11.82
C THR A 206 -11.65 -6.03 12.18
N THR A 207 -10.99 -6.69 11.23
CA THR A 207 -10.59 -8.10 11.32
C THR A 207 -9.26 -8.24 12.04
N LEU A 208 -8.32 -7.32 11.79
CA LEU A 208 -7.01 -7.29 12.42
C LEU A 208 -6.43 -5.88 12.41
N HIS A 209 -5.48 -5.65 13.31
CA HIS A 209 -4.60 -4.50 13.34
C HIS A 209 -3.20 -4.92 12.88
N ALA A 210 -2.57 -4.10 12.04
CA ALA A 210 -1.24 -4.38 11.50
C ALA A 210 -0.27 -3.19 11.64
N ARG A 211 1.02 -3.51 11.55
CA ARG A 211 2.12 -2.59 11.28
C ARG A 211 3.01 -3.20 10.18
N MET A 212 3.60 -2.34 9.34
CA MET A 212 4.46 -2.78 8.23
C MET A 212 5.80 -2.07 8.30
N PHE A 213 6.87 -2.84 8.46
CA PHE A 213 8.25 -2.33 8.54
C PHE A 213 9.04 -2.78 7.31
N ALA A 214 9.63 -1.83 6.57
CA ALA A 214 10.39 -2.13 5.35
C ALA A 214 11.68 -1.28 5.23
N PRO A 215 12.55 -1.28 6.26
CA PRO A 215 13.72 -0.40 6.28
C PRO A 215 14.70 -0.66 5.12
N GLY A 216 14.80 -1.90 4.63
CA GLY A 216 15.68 -2.26 3.50
C GLY A 216 15.32 -1.58 2.17
N ILE A 217 14.09 -1.09 2.02
CA ILE A 217 13.67 -0.28 0.86
C ILE A 217 13.56 1.22 1.21
N GLY A 218 14.07 1.63 2.37
CA GLY A 218 14.10 3.02 2.83
C GLY A 218 12.83 3.49 3.53
N ILE A 219 11.91 2.58 3.90
CA ILE A 219 10.66 2.90 4.58
C ILE A 219 10.69 2.29 5.99
N PRO A 220 11.02 3.05 7.05
CA PRO A 220 11.09 2.51 8.40
C PRO A 220 9.78 1.82 8.81
N GLU A 221 8.66 2.53 8.65
CA GLU A 221 7.31 2.01 8.83
C GLU A 221 6.35 2.70 7.83
N ASP A 222 5.55 1.92 7.11
CA ASP A 222 4.56 2.43 6.16
C ASP A 222 3.20 2.60 6.85
N PRO A 223 2.48 3.74 6.67
CA PRO A 223 1.21 3.98 7.37
C PRO A 223 0.11 3.00 6.98
N VAL A 224 -0.07 2.71 5.68
CA VAL A 224 -1.08 1.72 5.24
C VAL A 224 -0.64 1.03 3.97
N THR A 225 -0.50 -0.29 4.03
CA THR A 225 0.11 -1.07 2.96
C THR A 225 -0.91 -2.01 2.31
N GLY A 226 -1.50 -1.57 1.20
CA GLY A 226 -2.51 -2.36 0.48
C GLY A 226 -1.98 -3.72 0.00
N THR A 227 -0.77 -3.77 -0.57
CA THR A 227 -0.15 -5.00 -1.06
C THR A 227 0.12 -6.01 0.05
N ALA A 228 0.66 -5.56 1.20
CA ALA A 228 0.86 -6.43 2.36
C ALA A 228 -0.47 -6.90 2.96
N SER A 229 -1.52 -6.06 2.95
CA SER A 229 -2.87 -6.45 3.36
C SER A 229 -3.46 -7.52 2.44
N GLY A 230 -3.28 -7.41 1.12
CA GLY A 230 -3.68 -8.44 0.17
C GLY A 230 -2.96 -9.77 0.41
N ALA A 231 -1.64 -9.73 0.56
CA ALA A 231 -0.81 -10.89 0.88
C ALA A 231 -1.22 -11.54 2.21
N CYS A 232 -1.48 -10.73 3.26
CA CYS A 232 -1.96 -11.22 4.54
C CYS A 232 -3.35 -11.88 4.42
N GLY A 233 -4.28 -11.32 3.63
CA GLY A 233 -5.56 -11.97 3.38
C GLY A 233 -5.43 -13.35 2.73
N ALA A 234 -4.54 -13.48 1.73
CA ALA A 234 -4.25 -14.77 1.11
C ALA A 234 -3.60 -15.76 2.09
N TYR A 235 -2.71 -15.27 2.94
CA TYR A 235 -2.10 -16.02 4.03
C TYR A 235 -3.14 -16.54 5.03
N LEU A 236 -4.07 -15.71 5.50
CA LEU A 236 -5.11 -16.12 6.44
C LEU A 236 -6.00 -17.23 5.87
N ARG A 237 -6.26 -17.20 4.56
CA ARG A 237 -6.94 -18.29 3.85
C ARG A 237 -6.09 -19.56 3.81
N HIS A 238 -4.78 -19.44 3.57
CA HIS A 238 -3.87 -20.57 3.44
C HIS A 238 -3.72 -21.36 4.74
N VAL A 239 -3.70 -20.66 5.88
CA VAL A 239 -3.53 -21.28 7.21
C VAL A 239 -4.85 -21.59 7.92
N ASP A 240 -5.99 -21.46 7.23
CA ASP A 240 -7.34 -21.67 7.79
C ASP A 240 -7.55 -20.90 9.11
N ALA A 241 -7.19 -19.61 9.12
CA ALA A 241 -7.12 -18.80 10.35
C ALA A 241 -8.46 -18.56 11.08
N PHE A 242 -9.58 -18.97 10.48
CA PHE A 242 -10.92 -18.75 11.03
C PHE A 242 -11.66 -20.09 11.19
N ASP A 243 -12.47 -20.19 12.24
CA ASP A 243 -13.37 -21.32 12.43
C ASP A 243 -14.45 -21.33 11.33
N GLY A 244 -14.22 -22.08 10.25
CA GLY A 244 -15.14 -22.24 9.13
C GLY A 244 -14.68 -21.56 7.85
N GLU A 245 -15.58 -20.86 7.16
CA GLU A 245 -15.25 -20.17 5.92
C GLU A 245 -14.61 -18.80 6.21
N LEU A 246 -13.63 -18.42 5.39
CA LEU A 246 -13.03 -17.09 5.43
C LEU A 246 -14.13 -16.01 5.25
N PRO A 247 -14.10 -14.91 6.03
CA PRO A 247 -15.03 -13.80 5.82
C PRO A 247 -15.04 -13.32 4.37
N GLU A 248 -16.24 -13.08 3.81
CA GLU A 248 -16.39 -12.59 2.43
C GLU A 248 -15.62 -11.29 2.18
N LYS A 249 -15.57 -10.43 3.21
CA LYS A 249 -14.81 -9.18 3.25
C LYS A 249 -14.15 -9.08 4.62
N MET A 250 -12.84 -8.86 4.62
CA MET A 250 -12.06 -8.52 5.80
C MET A 250 -11.70 -7.04 5.77
N VAL A 251 -11.43 -6.47 6.94
CA VAL A 251 -10.97 -5.08 7.07
C VAL A 251 -9.73 -5.03 7.95
N PHE A 252 -8.62 -4.59 7.39
CA PHE A 252 -7.34 -4.50 8.08
C PHE A 252 -7.05 -3.05 8.41
N GLU A 253 -6.80 -2.76 9.68
CA GLU A 253 -6.44 -1.42 10.12
C GLU A 253 -4.92 -1.30 10.33
N GLN A 254 -4.34 -0.16 9.96
CA GLN A 254 -2.89 0.09 10.02
C GLN A 254 -2.64 1.58 10.28
N GLY A 255 -1.44 1.94 10.74
CA GLY A 255 -0.95 3.33 10.76
C GLY A 255 -1.38 4.16 11.97
N HIS A 256 -2.12 3.57 12.92
CA HIS A 256 -2.57 4.25 14.13
C HIS A 256 -1.40 4.73 15.00
N PHE A 257 -0.30 3.96 15.05
CA PHE A 257 0.93 4.32 15.78
C PHE A 257 1.81 5.35 15.05
N LEU A 258 1.42 5.76 13.84
CA LEU A 258 2.04 6.84 13.07
C LEU A 258 1.14 8.08 12.97
N ASP A 259 0.06 8.13 13.76
CA ASP A 259 -1.00 9.16 13.65
C ASP A 259 -1.62 9.24 12.24
N ARG A 260 -1.61 8.12 11.50
CA ARG A 260 -2.14 7.99 10.15
C ARG A 260 -3.05 6.75 10.04
N PRO A 261 -4.15 6.71 10.82
CA PRO A 261 -5.04 5.55 10.82
C PRO A 261 -5.61 5.33 9.42
N GLY A 262 -5.63 4.08 8.96
CA GLY A 262 -6.31 3.73 7.72
C GLY A 262 -6.80 2.29 7.70
N ARG A 263 -7.66 2.03 6.72
CA ARG A 263 -8.45 0.79 6.60
C ARG A 263 -8.36 0.23 5.18
N VAL A 264 -7.84 -0.98 5.06
CA VAL A 264 -7.81 -1.74 3.81
C VAL A 264 -8.92 -2.78 3.85
N HIS A 265 -9.82 -2.73 2.88
CA HIS A 265 -10.76 -3.81 2.62
C HIS A 265 -10.08 -4.90 1.81
N VAL A 266 -10.23 -6.16 2.22
CA VAL A 266 -9.63 -7.31 1.54
C VAL A 266 -10.71 -8.35 1.22
N ARG A 267 -10.74 -8.80 -0.03
CA ARG A 267 -11.57 -9.93 -0.50
C ARG A 267 -10.65 -11.00 -1.08
N VAL A 268 -10.83 -12.25 -0.67
CA VAL A 268 -10.01 -13.38 -1.10
C VAL A 268 -10.90 -14.46 -1.72
N GLY A 269 -11.08 -14.36 -3.04
CA GLY A 269 -11.86 -15.30 -3.84
C GLY A 269 -10.95 -16.15 -4.74
N THR A 270 -11.31 -16.25 -6.01
CA THR A 270 -10.41 -16.74 -7.07
C THR A 270 -9.21 -15.82 -7.26
N GLU A 271 -9.39 -14.54 -6.97
CA GLU A 271 -8.38 -13.50 -6.98
C GLU A 271 -8.38 -12.79 -5.63
N VAL A 272 -7.26 -12.16 -5.29
CA VAL A 272 -7.16 -11.27 -4.14
C VAL A 272 -7.48 -9.85 -4.62
N ARG A 273 -8.39 -9.18 -3.92
CA ARG A 273 -8.71 -7.77 -4.19
C ARG A 273 -8.52 -6.96 -2.93
N VAL A 274 -7.90 -5.80 -3.09
CA VAL A 274 -7.74 -4.81 -2.03
C VAL A 274 -8.48 -3.55 -2.42
N GLY A 275 -9.07 -2.88 -1.44
CA GLY A 275 -9.81 -1.67 -1.70
C GLY A 275 -9.94 -0.79 -0.50
N GLY A 276 -10.47 0.41 -0.71
CA GLY A 276 -10.67 1.38 0.36
C GLY A 276 -11.22 2.69 -0.16
N PHE A 277 -11.56 3.55 0.78
CA PHE A 277 -11.83 4.95 0.51
C PHE A 277 -10.51 5.71 0.32
N ALA A 278 -10.57 6.90 -0.27
CA ALA A 278 -9.49 7.87 -0.19
C ALA A 278 -10.07 9.24 0.15
N VAL A 279 -9.27 10.21 0.62
CA VAL A 279 -9.70 11.58 0.90
C VAL A 279 -8.69 12.59 0.37
N THR A 280 -9.15 13.60 -0.36
CA THR A 280 -8.29 14.71 -0.81
C THR A 280 -8.00 15.63 0.39
N ALA A 281 -6.74 15.69 0.82
CA ALA A 281 -6.29 16.56 1.89
C ALA A 281 -5.80 17.92 1.40
N LEU A 282 -5.22 17.95 0.20
CA LEU A 282 -4.77 19.18 -0.46
C LEU A 282 -5.19 19.15 -1.93
N ASP A 283 -5.77 20.24 -2.41
CA ASP A 283 -6.07 20.49 -3.81
C ASP A 283 -5.55 21.86 -4.18
N GLY A 284 -4.60 21.91 -5.10
CA GLY A 284 -3.93 23.14 -5.47
C GLY A 284 -3.27 23.06 -6.83
N SER A 285 -2.28 23.92 -7.03
CA SER A 285 -1.58 24.03 -8.30
C SER A 285 -0.09 24.19 -8.12
N LEU A 286 0.70 23.43 -8.87
CA LEU A 286 2.16 23.49 -8.85
C LEU A 286 2.69 24.14 -10.14
N SER A 287 3.71 24.99 -10.00
CA SER A 287 4.43 25.58 -11.13
C SER A 287 5.53 24.62 -11.60
N VAL A 288 5.37 24.06 -12.80
CA VAL A 288 6.29 23.07 -13.37
C VAL A 288 7.35 23.78 -14.22
N PRO A 289 8.65 23.44 -14.06
CA PRO A 289 9.72 23.98 -14.89
C PRO A 289 9.49 23.65 -16.38
N PRO A 290 10.09 24.43 -17.31
CA PRO A 290 10.11 24.03 -18.71
C PRO A 290 10.75 22.63 -18.86
N ALA A 291 10.37 21.90 -19.90
CA ALA A 291 11.10 20.68 -20.25
C ALA A 291 12.57 21.05 -20.52
N PRO A 292 13.55 20.22 -20.12
CA PRO A 292 14.93 20.46 -20.51
C PRO A 292 15.00 20.52 -22.04
N ASP A 293 15.62 21.57 -22.56
CA ASP A 293 15.91 21.65 -24.00
C ASP A 293 16.86 20.49 -24.34
N ASP A 294 16.55 19.74 -25.40
CA ASP A 294 17.41 18.67 -25.96
C ASP A 294 18.73 19.21 -26.55
N ASP A 295 19.09 20.46 -26.25
CA ASP A 295 20.39 21.03 -26.55
C ASP A 295 21.43 20.39 -25.64
N ILE A 296 21.89 19.21 -26.08
CA ILE A 296 23.14 18.58 -25.70
C ILE A 296 24.18 19.71 -25.63
N LEU A 297 24.70 19.97 -24.43
CA LEU A 297 25.95 20.68 -24.27
C LEU A 297 27.04 19.82 -24.95
N GLU A 298 27.24 20.04 -26.25
CA GLU A 298 28.45 19.60 -26.94
C GLU A 298 29.62 20.35 -26.28
N ALA A 299 30.35 19.64 -25.43
CA ALA A 299 31.62 20.06 -24.85
C ALA A 299 32.75 19.19 -25.40
#